data_AF-K1TGI4-F1
#
_entry.id   AF-K1TGI4-F1
#
_cell.length_a   1.000
_cell.length_b   1.000
_cell.length_c   1.000
_cell.angle_alpha   90.00
_cell.angle_beta   90.00
_cell.angle_gamma   90.00
#
_symmetry.space_group_name_H-M   'P 1'
#
loop_
_entity.id
_entity.type
_entity.pdbx_description
1 polymer ?
#
loop_
_entity_poly.entity_id
_entity_poly.type
_entity_poly.pdbx_seq_one_letter_code
_entity_poly.pdbx_strand_id
1 'polypeptide(L)' 'MTKADIVSEIAKSTGVEKVQVQAIVEAFMESIKTSLTQKNNVYLRG' A
#
# COMPACT_ATOMS: atom_id res chain seq x y z
N MET A 1 -12.08 7.19 -2.40
CA MET A 1 -10.68 7.30 -1.93
C MET A 1 -9.78 6.76 -3.03
N THR A 2 -8.86 7.57 -3.52
CA THR A 2 -7.88 7.25 -4.55
C THR A 2 -6.55 6.85 -3.91
N LYS A 3 -5.61 6.30 -4.70
CA LYS A 3 -4.24 6.05 -4.24
C LYS A 3 -3.59 7.32 -3.67
N ALA A 4 -3.81 8.47 -4.29
CA ALA A 4 -3.26 9.74 -3.83
C ALA A 4 -3.83 10.18 -2.48
N ASP A 5 -5.11 9.87 -2.22
CA ASP A 5 -5.76 10.12 -0.94
C ASP A 5 -5.13 9.24 0.16
N ILE A 6 -4.94 7.94 -0.09
CA ILE A 6 -4.29 6.99 0.84
C ILE A 6 -2.87 7.44 1.19
N VAL A 7 -2.07 7.79 0.17
CA VAL A 7 -0.69 8.28 0.37
C VAL A 7 -0.69 9.54 1.23
N SER A 8 -1.62 10.46 0.97
CA SER A 8 -1.72 11.70 1.73
C SER A 8 -2.16 11.48 3.18
N GLU A 9 -3.10 10.56 3.44
CA GLU A 9 -3.54 10.20 4.79
C GLU A 9 -2.43 9.51 5.60
N ILE A 10 -1.73 8.54 5.01
CA ILE A 10 -0.62 7.84 5.68
C ILE A 10 0.54 8.80 5.96
N ALA A 11 0.92 9.65 5.01
CA ALA A 11 1.97 10.64 5.23
C ALA A 11 1.60 11.62 6.37
N LYS A 12 0.33 12.04 6.43
CA LYS A 12 -0.18 12.92 7.48
C LYS A 12 -0.20 12.25 8.86
N SER A 13 -0.59 10.97 8.94
CA SER A 13 -0.72 10.25 10.21
C SER A 13 0.61 9.75 10.78
N THR A 14 1.57 9.42 9.91
CA THR A 14 2.87 8.84 10.30
C THR A 14 4.01 9.85 10.32
N GLY A 15 3.86 10.99 9.65
CA GLY A 15 4.93 11.97 9.45
C GLY A 15 5.98 11.54 8.42
N VAL A 16 5.79 10.41 7.75
CA VAL A 16 6.68 9.92 6.70
C VAL A 16 6.48 10.73 5.41
N GLU A 17 7.57 10.97 4.69
CA GLU A 17 7.52 11.69 3.42
C GLU A 17 6.62 11.02 2.39
N LYS A 18 5.82 11.83 1.66
CA LYS A 18 4.88 11.34 0.65
C LYS A 18 5.52 10.44 -0.41
N VAL A 19 6.75 10.75 -0.82
CA VAL A 19 7.48 9.97 -1.82
C VAL A 19 7.77 8.56 -1.30
N GLN A 20 8.19 8.44 -0.05
CA GLN A 20 8.43 7.14 0.59
C GLN A 20 7.13 6.36 0.78
N VAL A 21 6.06 7.02 1.26
CA VAL A 21 4.73 6.41 1.39
C VAL A 21 4.22 5.91 0.04
N GLN A 22 4.40 6.68 -1.02
CA GLN A 22 4.00 6.27 -2.37
C GLN A 22 4.72 4.99 -2.80
N ALA A 23 6.05 4.93 -2.62
CA ALA A 23 6.83 3.74 -2.94
C ALA A 23 6.38 2.51 -2.14
N ILE A 24 6.11 2.68 -0.84
CA ILE A 24 5.62 1.61 0.04
C ILE A 24 4.25 1.10 -0.42
N VAL A 25 3.31 2.00 -0.72
CA VAL A 25 1.96 1.63 -1.17
C VAL A 25 2.01 0.90 -2.52
N GLU A 26 2.85 1.35 -3.45
CA GLU A 26 3.07 0.67 -4.73
C GLU A 26 3.61 -0.75 -4.54
N ALA A 27 4.70 -0.90 -3.77
CA ALA A 27 5.30 -2.19 -3.49
C ALA A 27 4.33 -3.15 -2.77
N PHE A 28 3.51 -2.62 -1.84
CA PHE A 28 2.49 -3.39 -1.16
C PHE A 28 1.40 -3.90 -2.12
N MET A 29 0.88 -3.02 -2.99
CA MET A 29 -0.11 -3.40 -4.00
C MET A 29 0.45 -4.44 -4.99
N GLU A 30 1.70 -4.29 -5.41
CA GLU A 30 2.38 -5.23 -6.30
C GLU A 30 2.59 -6.60 -5.64
N SER A 31 2.98 -6.63 -4.37
CA SER A 31 3.12 -7.86 -3.59
C SER A 31 1.79 -8.62 -3.46
N ILE A 32 0.70 -7.91 -3.15
CA ILE A 32 -0.64 -8.52 -3.09
C ILE A 32 -1.03 -9.08 -4.44
N LYS A 33 -0.88 -8.28 -5.51
CA LYS A 33 -1.23 -8.70 -6.87
C LYS A 33 -0.46 -9.97 -7.25
N THR A 34 0.82 -10.03 -6.95
CA THR A 34 1.69 -11.18 -7.21
C THR A 34 1.24 -12.42 -6.43
N SER A 35 0.88 -12.27 -5.16
CA SER A 35 0.36 -13.38 -4.37
C SER A 35 -0.96 -13.93 -4.96
N LEU A 36 -1.87 -13.05 -5.36
CA LEU A 36 -3.16 -13.45 -5.92
C LEU A 36 -3.03 -14.12 -7.30
N THR A 37 -2.10 -13.67 -8.16
CA THR A 37 -1.84 -14.35 -9.44
C THR A 37 -1.28 -15.76 -9.25
N GLN A 38 -0.57 -16.00 -8.15
CA GLN A 38 -0.07 -17.32 -7.74
C GLN A 38 -1.13 -18.19 -7.03
N LYS A 39 -2.39 -17.74 -6.95
CA LYS A 39 -3.47 -18.39 -6.17
C LYS A 39 -3.17 -18.49 -4.66
N ASN A 40 -2.25 -17.67 -4.16
CA ASN A 40 -1.96 -17.53 -2.75
C ASN A 40 -2.85 -16.43 -2.18
N ASN A 41 -3.95 -16.82 -1.53
CA ASN A 41 -4.88 -15.88 -0.92
C ASN A 41 -4.17 -15.05 0.16
N VAL A 42 -4.32 -13.73 0.06
CA VAL A 42 -3.80 -12.79 1.06
C VAL A 42 -4.89 -12.50 2.08
N TYR A 43 -4.59 -12.78 3.36
CA TYR A 43 -5.47 -12.44 4.48
C TYR A 43 -4.86 -11.27 5.24
N LEU A 44 -5.42 -10.07 5.04
CA LEU A 44 -5.05 -8.90 5.83
C LEU A 44 -5.77 -9.02 7.17
N ARG A 45 -5.02 -9.33 8.24
CA ARG A 45 -5.54 -9.39 9.62
C ARG A 45 -4.93 -8.24 10.41
N GLY A 46 -5.80 -7.37 10.91
CA GLY A 46 -5.52 -6.17 11.69
C GLY A 46 -6.81 -5.59 12.19
#